data_AF-A0A7V9L0C8-F1
#
_entry.id   AF-A0A7V9L0C8-F1
#
_cell.length_a   1.000
_cell.length_b   1.000
_cell.length_c   1.000
_cell.angle_alpha   90.00
_cell.angle_beta   90.00
_cell.angle_gamma   90.00
#
_symmetry.space_group_name_H-M   'P 1'
#
loop_
_entity.id
_entity.type
_entity.pdbx_description
1 polymer ?
#
loop_
_entity_poly.entity_id
_entity_poly.type
_entity_poly.pdbx_seq_one_letter_code
_entity_poly.pdbx_strand_id
1 'polypeptide(L)' 'ARGYAIVRASGGIVREAASLAPGKRVDVELAEGAFGARVEDLAP' A
#
# COMPACT_ATOMS: atom_id res chain seq x y z
N ALA A 1 -2.86 11.07 17.31
CA ALA A 1 -2.00 9.91 17.01
C ALA A 1 -1.68 9.92 15.51
N ARG A 2 -0.49 9.50 15.08
CA ARG A 2 -0.24 9.26 13.65
C ARG A 2 -1.00 7.99 13.28
N GLY A 3 -1.97 8.10 12.36
CA GLY A 3 -2.59 6.92 11.77
C GLY A 3 -1.57 6.24 10.86
N TYR A 4 -1.49 4.92 10.95
CA TYR A 4 -0.67 4.11 10.06
C TYR A 4 -1.58 3.19 9.26
N ALA A 5 -1.16 2.91 8.03
CA ALA A 5 -1.79 1.90 7.20
C ALA A 5 -0.77 0.80 6.91
N ILE A 6 -1.21 -0.45 6.93
CA ILE A 6 -0.40 -1.57 6.46
C ILE A 6 -0.72 -1.77 4.98
N VAL A 7 0.30 -1.71 4.14
CA VAL A 7 0.16 -1.93 2.69
C VAL A 7 0.71 -3.30 2.33
N ARG A 8 -0.08 -4.08 1.58
CA ARG A 8 0.33 -5.37 1.04
C ARG A 8 0.25 -5.39 -0.49
N ALA A 9 1.21 -6.05 -1.12
CA ALA A 9 1.23 -6.28 -2.55
C ALA A 9 1.64 -7.73 -2.83
N SER A 10 0.89 -8.42 -3.69
CA SER A 10 1.15 -9.83 -4.04
C SER A 10 1.26 -10.76 -2.81
N GLY A 11 0.50 -10.47 -1.74
CA GLY A 11 0.51 -11.23 -0.48
C GLY A 11 1.60 -10.86 0.53
N GLY A 12 2.55 -10.00 0.18
CA GLY A 12 3.63 -9.54 1.07
C GLY A 12 3.42 -8.11 1.60
N ILE A 13 4.01 -7.78 2.75
CA ILE A 13 4.04 -6.39 3.25
C ILE A 13 4.99 -5.56 2.38
N VAL A 14 4.54 -4.40 1.94
CA VAL A 14 5.37 -3.42 1.24
C VAL A 14 6.27 -2.72 2.25
N ARG A 15 7.58 -2.76 2.01
CA ARG A 15 8.59 -2.11 2.87
C ARG A 15 9.19 -0.85 2.25
N GLU A 16 9.24 -0.80 0.91
CA GLU A 16 9.86 0.27 0.15
C GLU A 16 8.97 0.65 -1.03
N ALA A 17 8.75 1.95 -1.27
CA ALA A 17 7.91 2.41 -2.38
C ALA A 17 8.47 1.99 -3.75
N ALA A 18 9.80 1.95 -3.89
CA ALA A 18 10.50 1.50 -5.09
C ALA A 18 10.22 0.03 -5.48
N SER A 19 9.66 -0.78 -4.58
CA SER A 19 9.22 -2.14 -4.88
C SER A 19 7.87 -2.22 -5.61
N LEU A 20 7.16 -1.09 -5.74
CA LEU A 20 5.90 -0.97 -6.44
C LEU A 20 6.09 -0.36 -7.83
N ALA A 21 5.03 -0.42 -8.63
CA ALA A 21 4.95 0.23 -9.93
C ALA A 21 3.58 0.89 -10.09
N PRO A 22 3.45 1.97 -10.88
CA PRO A 22 2.16 2.52 -11.28
C PRO A 22 1.23 1.44 -11.85
N GLY A 23 -0.06 1.54 -11.53
CA GLY A 23 -1.10 0.58 -11.88
C GLY A 23 -1.14 -0.69 -11.01
N LYS A 24 -0.12 -0.95 -10.19
CA LYS A 24 -0.06 -2.13 -9.31
C LYS A 24 -1.18 -2.08 -8.27
N ARG A 25 -1.90 -3.20 -8.13
CA ARG A 25 -2.93 -3.40 -7.09
C ARG A 25 -2.26 -3.59 -5.72
N VAL A 26 -2.73 -2.87 -4.72
CA VAL A 26 -2.27 -2.98 -3.31
C VAL A 26 -3.46 -3.03 -2.36
N ASP A 27 -3.37 -3.84 -1.32
CA ASP A 27 -4.38 -3.88 -0.26
C ASP A 27 -3.92 -3.04 0.93
N VAL A 28 -4.82 -2.22 1.44
CA VAL A 28 -4.55 -1.25 2.50
C VAL A 28 -5.42 -1.57 3.70
N GLU A 29 -4.79 -1.82 4.83
CA GLU A 29 -5.43 -2.12 6.10
C GLU A 29 -5.24 -0.93 7.06
N LEU A 30 -6.34 -0.47 7.66
CA LEU A 30 -6.37 0.64 8.61
C LEU A 30 -6.65 0.10 10.02
N ALA A 31 -6.73 1.01 11.01
CA ALA A 31 -7.14 0.64 12.37
C ALA A 31 -8.53 -0.03 12.40
N GLU A 32 -9.41 0.35 11.48
CA GLU A 32 -10.70 -0.29 11.27
C GLU A 32 -10.96 -0.39 9.75
N GLY A 33 -11.18 -1.62 9.29
CA GLY A 33 -11.48 -1.89 7.88
C GLY A 33 -10.27 -1.94 6.96
N ALA A 34 -10.56 -2.24 5.69
CA ALA A 34 -9.57 -2.35 4.63
C ALA A 34 -10.17 -1.99 3.29
N PHE A 35 -9.32 -1.58 2.35
CA PHE A 35 -9.74 -1.30 0.98
C PHE A 35 -8.65 -1.65 -0.02
N GLY A 36 -9.08 -1.73 -1.27
CA GLY A 36 -8.20 -1.92 -2.39
C GLY A 36 -7.84 -0.63 -3.10
N ALA A 37 -6.58 -0.45 -3.48
CA ALA A 37 -6.12 0.65 -4.32
C ALA A 37 -5.26 0.17 -5.51
N ARG A 38 -5.05 1.07 -6.46
CA ARG A 38 -4.00 0.99 -7.48
C ARG A 38 -3.01 2.13 -7.23
N VAL A 39 -1.73 1.82 -7.34
CA VAL A 39 -0.68 2.84 -7.25
C VAL A 39 -0.79 3.77 -8.46
N GLU A 40 -0.81 5.07 -8.25
CA GLU A 40 -0.80 6.06 -9.33
C GLU A 40 0.61 6.62 -9.52
N ASP A 41 1.17 7.17 -8.45
CA ASP A 41 2.51 7.77 -8.43
C ASP A 41 3.40 7.18 -7.33
N LEU A 42 4.72 7.32 -7.51
CA LEU A 42 5.74 6.92 -6.55
C LEU A 42 6.66 8.11 -6.23
N ALA A 43 6.88 8.36 -4.95
CA ALA A 43 7.85 9.33 -4.48
C ALA A 43 9.17 8.63 -4.06
N PRO A 44 10.32 9.32 -4.17
CA PRO A 44 11.61 8.83 -3.67
C PRO A 44 11.60 8.57 -2.16
#